data_AF-A0A5M6CXR2-F1
#
_entry.id   AF-A0A5M6CXR2-F1
#
_cell.length_a   1.000
_cell.length_b   1.000
_cell.length_c   1.000
_cell.angle_alpha   90.00
_cell.angle_beta   90.00
_cell.angle_gamma   90.00
#
_symmetry.space_group_name_H-M   'P 1'
#
loop_
_entity.id
_entity.type
_entity.pdbx_description
1 polymer ?
#
loop_
_entity_poly.entity_id
_entity_poly.type
_entity_poly.pdbx_seq_one_letter_code
_entity_poly.pdbx_strand_id
1 'polypeptide(L)'
;MKNPASKMKLSQIVFVISLFTTIYWLVAFNTNVYHYAFTGAIFDMTSFLLMISLYTLPVLIIALILRLKQRTPKLHYVSLGILLFMLILVFGVYQ
;
A
#
# COMPACT_ATOMS: atom_id res chain seq x y z
N MET A 1 31.77 3.24 16.79
CA MET A 1 30.67 4.11 16.30
C MET A 1 29.35 3.38 16.47
N LYS A 2 28.50 3.79 17.42
CA LYS A 2 27.11 3.31 17.49
C LYS A 2 26.34 4.06 16.41
N ASN A 3 26.00 3.41 15.30
CA ASN A 3 25.08 3.98 14.32
C ASN A 3 23.76 4.26 15.05
N PRO A 4 23.29 5.52 15.17
CA PRO A 4 21.94 5.74 15.62
C PRO A 4 21.06 5.14 14.52
N ALA A 5 20.36 4.04 14.83
CA ALA A 5 19.36 3.48 13.94
C ALA A 5 18.47 4.63 13.49
N SER A 6 18.59 5.02 12.21
CA SER A 6 17.89 6.14 11.62
C SER A 6 16.40 5.93 11.89
N LYS A 7 15.82 6.74 12.79
CA LYS A 7 14.39 6.63 13.09
C LYS A 7 13.63 6.97 11.82
N MET A 8 13.06 5.96 11.17
CA MET A 8 12.22 6.16 9.99
C MET A 8 11.07 7.10 10.35
N LYS A 9 10.90 8.16 9.56
CA LYS A 9 9.78 9.07 9.74
C LYS A 9 8.48 8.34 9.40
N LEU A 10 7.38 8.68 10.07
CA LEU A 10 6.06 8.11 9.81
C LEU A 10 5.71 8.15 8.31
N SER A 11 6.04 9.23 7.61
CA SER A 11 5.78 9.37 6.17
C SER A 11 6.55 8.37 5.32
N GLN A 12 7.76 7.97 5.72
CA GLN A 12 8.52 6.93 5.04
C GLN A 12 7.92 5.55 5.29
N ILE A 13 7.49 5.28 6.53
CA ILE A 13 6.82 4.02 6.89
C ILE A 13 5.53 3.86 6.08
N VAL A 14 4.67 4.86 6.09
CA VAL A 14 3.41 4.86 5.31
C VAL A 14 3.68 4.66 3.83
N PHE A 15 4.69 5.34 3.28
CA PHE A 15 5.07 5.18 1.87
C PHE A 15 5.55 3.77 1.56
N VAL A 16 6.44 3.20 2.38
CA VAL A 16 6.96 1.84 2.17
C VAL A 16 5.84 0.80 2.22
N ILE A 17 4.93 0.89 3.19
CA ILE A 17 3.77 -0.02 3.27
C ILE A 17 2.86 0.15 2.04
N SER A 18 2.61 1.39 1.62
CA SER A 18 1.78 1.69 0.43
C SER A 18 2.42 1.11 -0.84
N LEU A 19 3.74 1.23 -0.97
CA LEU A 19 4.50 0.69 -2.09
C LEU A 19 4.44 -0.83 -2.13
N PHE A 20 4.69 -1.51 -1.01
CA PHE A 20 4.58 -2.98 -0.94
C PHE A 20 3.17 -3.47 -1.25
N THR A 21 2.15 -2.80 -0.71
CA THR A 21 0.74 -3.13 -1.00
C THR A 21 0.45 -3.00 -2.49
N THR A 22 0.92 -1.92 -3.13
CA THR A 22 0.73 -1.69 -4.56
C THR A 22 1.44 -2.76 -5.40
N ILE A 23 2.71 -3.06 -5.09
CA ILE A 23 3.48 -4.09 -5.81
C ILE A 23 2.81 -5.45 -5.69
N TYR A 24 2.35 -5.83 -4.50
CA TYR A 24 1.65 -7.09 -4.28
C TYR A 24 0.43 -7.23 -5.21
N TRP A 25 -0.42 -6.21 -5.25
CA TRP A 25 -1.62 -6.25 -6.08
C TRP A 25 -1.30 -6.20 -7.57
N LEU A 26 -0.27 -5.47 -7.99
CA LEU A 26 0.20 -5.51 -9.38
C LEU A 26 0.69 -6.91 -9.78
N VAL A 27 1.44 -7.59 -8.91
CA VAL A 27 1.87 -8.98 -9.17
C VAL A 27 0.66 -9.90 -9.25
N ALA A 28 -0.26 -9.81 -8.28
CA ALA A 28 -1.48 -10.63 -8.28
C ALA A 28 -2.35 -10.39 -9.52
N PHE A 29 -2.40 -9.15 -10.01
CA PHE A 29 -3.15 -8.79 -11.21
C PHE A 29 -2.53 -9.33 -12.50
N ASN A 30 -1.21 -9.38 -12.59
CA ASN A 30 -0.49 -9.79 -13.80
C ASN A 30 -0.09 -11.28 -13.82
N THR A 31 -0.32 -12.01 -12.73
CA THR A 31 0.05 -13.42 -12.62
C THR A 31 -1.18 -14.28 -12.35
N ASN A 32 -1.20 -15.49 -12.92
CA ASN A 32 -2.17 -16.49 -12.50
C ASN A 32 -1.73 -17.06 -11.14
N VAL A 33 -2.14 -16.38 -10.06
CA VAL A 33 -1.76 -16.73 -8.68
C VAL A 33 -2.18 -18.15 -8.29
N TYR A 34 -3.23 -18.68 -8.93
CA TYR A 34 -3.73 -20.05 -8.72
C TYR A 34 -3.08 -21.10 -9.62
N HIS A 35 -2.12 -20.73 -10.46
CA HIS A 35 -1.41 -21.69 -11.31
C HIS A 35 -0.58 -22.68 -10.48
N TYR A 36 0.06 -22.23 -9.39
CA TYR A 36 0.76 -23.09 -8.44
C TYR A 36 0.07 -23.08 -7.08
N ALA A 37 -0.06 -24.26 -6.46
CA ALA A 37 -0.71 -24.39 -5.14
C ALA A 37 -0.04 -23.53 -4.06
N PHE A 38 1.29 -23.42 -4.09
CA PHE A 38 2.04 -22.63 -3.12
C PHE A 38 1.79 -21.12 -3.27
N THR A 39 1.77 -20.60 -4.50
CA THR A 39 1.49 -19.18 -4.74
C THR A 39 0.04 -18.83 -4.41
N GLY A 40 -0.90 -19.73 -4.72
CA GLY A 40 -2.31 -19.58 -4.37
C GLY A 40 -2.53 -19.55 -2.86
N ALA A 41 -1.90 -20.46 -2.12
CA ALA A 41 -2.00 -20.49 -0.65
C ALA A 41 -1.44 -19.21 -0.01
N ILE A 42 -0.29 -18.70 -0.47
CA ILE A 42 0.26 -17.43 0.01
C ILE A 42 -0.71 -16.29 -0.30
N PHE A 43 -1.26 -16.25 -1.52
CA PHE A 43 -2.21 -15.22 -1.93
C PHE A 43 -3.46 -15.25 -1.05
N ASP A 44 -4.07 -16.40 -0.83
CA ASP A 44 -5.27 -16.53 0.01
C ASP A 44 -5.00 -16.08 1.46
N MET A 45 -3.84 -16.42 2.03
CA MET A 45 -3.47 -16.01 3.39
C MET A 45 -3.18 -14.51 3.53
N THR A 46 -2.62 -13.88 2.49
CA THR A 46 -2.11 -12.49 2.56
C THR A 46 -3.06 -11.47 1.96
N SER A 47 -3.88 -11.86 0.99
CA SER A 47 -4.74 -10.98 0.19
C SER A 47 -5.73 -10.24 1.07
N PHE A 48 -6.34 -10.89 2.06
CA PHE A 48 -7.29 -10.26 2.96
C PHE A 48 -6.66 -9.11 3.76
N LEU A 49 -5.48 -9.32 4.33
CA LEU A 49 -4.76 -8.29 5.10
C LEU A 49 -4.33 -7.13 4.20
N LEU A 50 -3.85 -7.42 2.99
CA LEU A 50 -3.45 -6.39 2.04
C LEU A 50 -4.63 -5.69 1.38
N MET A 51 -5.81 -6.32 1.32
CA MET A 51 -7.06 -5.69 0.93
C MET A 51 -7.47 -4.66 1.99
N ILE A 52 -7.47 -5.04 3.27
CA ILE A 52 -7.72 -4.10 4.38
C ILE A 52 -6.76 -2.92 4.30
N SER A 53 -5.47 -3.18 4.05
CA SER A 53 -4.45 -2.13 3.92
C SER A 53 -4.74 -1.18 2.75
N LEU A 54 -5.15 -1.74 1.60
CA LEU A 54 -5.50 -0.97 0.40
C LEU A 54 -6.66 0.01 0.66
N TYR A 55 -7.63 -0.33 1.51
CA TYR A 55 -8.74 0.57 1.88
C TYR A 55 -8.45 1.50 3.05
N THR A 56 -7.76 1.01 4.08
CA THR A 56 -7.54 1.76 5.32
C THR A 56 -6.43 2.79 5.19
N LEU A 57 -5.37 2.50 4.43
CA LEU A 57 -4.24 3.42 4.25
C LEU A 57 -4.64 4.74 3.58
N PRO A 58 -5.44 4.77 2.48
CA PRO A 58 -5.90 6.02 1.91
C PRO A 58 -6.65 6.90 2.92
N VAL A 59 -7.55 6.30 3.70
CA VAL A 59 -8.32 7.01 4.73
C VAL A 59 -7.40 7.58 5.81
N LEU A 60 -6.45 6.78 6.29
CA LEU A 60 -5.45 7.23 7.27
C LEU A 60 -4.58 8.36 6.72
N ILE A 61 -4.15 8.26 5.46
CA ILE A 61 -3.35 9.30 4.80
C ILE A 61 -4.16 10.59 4.66
N ILE A 62 -5.42 10.51 4.24
CA ILE A 62 -6.32 11.68 4.17
C ILE A 62 -6.46 12.32 5.55
N ALA A 63 -6.68 11.54 6.61
CA ALA A 63 -6.74 12.05 7.97
C ALA A 63 -5.44 12.76 8.40
N LEU A 64 -4.28 12.21 8.04
CA LEU A 64 -2.97 12.84 8.29
C LEU A 64 -2.80 14.15 7.52
N ILE A 65 -3.21 14.18 6.24
CA ILE A 65 -3.20 15.39 5.41
C ILE A 65 -4.07 16.49 6.03
N LEU A 66 -5.30 16.14 6.45
CA LEU A 66 -6.22 17.08 7.10
C LEU A 66 -5.67 17.61 8.43
N ARG A 67 -5.00 16.76 9.21
CA ARG A 67 -4.40 17.13 10.49
C ARG A 67 -3.17 18.03 10.34
N LEU A 68 -2.29 17.73 9.39
CA LEU A 68 -1.01 18.45 9.19
C LEU A 68 -1.14 19.65 8.24
N LYS A 69 -2.17 19.67 7.39
CA LYS A 69 -2.44 20.71 6.38
C LYS A 69 -1.20 21.02 5.54
N GLN A 70 -0.68 22.25 5.63
CA GLN A 70 0.48 22.72 4.87
C GLN A 70 1.80 22.05 5.28
N ARG A 71 1.88 21.45 6.47
CA ARG A 71 3.09 20.73 6.94
C ARG A 71 3.13 19.26 6.51
N THR A 72 2.17 18.82 5.71
CA THR A 72 2.09 17.42 5.27
C THR A 72 3.31 17.05 4.41
N PRO A 73 4.09 16.02 4.80
CA PRO A 73 5.14 15.46 3.95
C PRO A 73 4.64 15.09 2.54
N LYS A 74 5.40 15.46 1.49
CA LYS A 74 5.09 15.11 0.08
C LYS A 74 4.85 13.61 -0.13
N LEU A 75 5.56 12.77 0.62
CA LEU A 75 5.42 11.30 0.62
C LEU A 75 3.98 10.83 0.90
N HIS A 76 3.21 11.52 1.72
CA HIS A 76 1.80 11.15 1.96
C HIS A 76 0.95 11.35 0.71
N TYR A 77 1.14 12.45 -0.03
CA TYR A 77 0.43 12.67 -1.29
C TYR A 77 0.81 11.64 -2.36
N VAL A 78 2.10 11.29 -2.46
CA VAL A 78 2.55 10.23 -3.37
C VAL A 78 1.94 8.88 -2.98
N SER A 79 1.97 8.55 -1.69
CA SER A 79 1.37 7.31 -1.15
C SER A 79 -0.13 7.24 -1.45
N LEU A 80 -0.84 8.35 -1.28
CA LEU A 80 -2.27 8.44 -1.59
C LEU A 80 -2.51 8.21 -3.09
N GLY A 81 -1.73 8.89 -3.95
CA GLY A 81 -1.85 8.75 -5.40
C GLY A 81 -1.69 7.31 -5.88
N ILE A 82 -0.64 6.61 -5.42
CA ILE A 82 -0.40 5.22 -5.83
C ILE A 82 -1.51 4.27 -5.34
N LEU A 83 -2.02 4.46 -4.12
CA LEU A 83 -3.08 3.61 -3.58
C LEU A 83 -4.43 3.86 -4.25
N LEU A 84 -4.76 5.13 -4.55
CA LEU A 84 -5.96 5.47 -5.31
C LEU A 84 -5.89 4.91 -6.74
N PHE A 85 -4.74 5.01 -7.39
CA PHE A 85 -4.52 4.37 -8.69
C PHE A 85 -4.72 2.85 -8.61
N MET A 86 -4.16 2.19 -7.59
CA MET A 86 -4.33 0.76 -7.40
C MET A 86 -5.79 0.37 -7.14
N LEU A 87 -6.53 1.15 -6.34
CA LEU A 87 -7.96 0.95 -6.14
C LEU A 87 -8.73 1.04 -7.46
N ILE A 88 -8.45 2.05 -8.29
CA ILE A 88 -9.08 2.18 -9.61
C ILE A 88 -8.78 0.95 -10.47
N LEU A 89 -7.55 0.43 -10.46
CA LEU A 89 -7.22 -0.79 -11.22
C LEU A 89 -7.98 -2.02 -10.72
N VAL A 90 -8.05 -2.23 -9.41
CA VAL A 90 -8.74 -3.40 -8.83
C VAL A 90 -10.24 -3.37 -9.15
N PHE A 91 -10.89 -2.21 -9.08
CA PHE A 91 -12.34 -2.09 -9.31
C PHE A 91 -12.75 -1.77 -10.74
N GLY A 92 -11.87 -1.15 -11.53
CA GLY A 92 -12.15 -0.72 -12.89
C GLY A 92 -11.98 -1.80 -13.94
N VAL A 93 -11.18 -2.85 -13.67
CA VAL A 93 -10.94 -3.94 -14.63
C VAL A 93 -11.83 -5.16 -14.38
N TYR A 94 -12.37 -5.34 -13.17
CA TYR A 94 -13.22 -6.48 -12.80
C TYR A 94 -14.73 -6.14 -12.73
N GLN A 95 -15.22 -5.28 -13.62
CA GLN A 95 -16.65 -5.23 -13.97
C GLN A 95 -16.96 -6.29 -15.02
#